data_AF-Q155E1-F1
#
_entry.id   AF-Q155E1-F1
#
_cell.length_a   1.000
_cell.length_b   1.000
_cell.length_c   1.000
_cell.angle_alpha   90.00
_cell.angle_beta   90.00
_cell.angle_gamma   90.00
#
_symmetry.space_group_name_H-M   'P 1'
#
loop_
_entity.id
_entity.type
_entity.pdbx_description
1 polymer ?
#
loop_
_entity_poly.entity_id
_entity_poly.type
_entity_poly.pdbx_seq_one_letter_code
_entity_poly.pdbx_strand_id
1 'polypeptide(L)'
;AEWNKTELDSYLIEITAAILGYKDEGGEPLAEKILDTAGQKGTGKWTGINALDLGIPLTLISEAVFARCVSSFKEQRVQTGRLFARTATPVEGGKQEWVEALRQALLASKIISYAQGFMLIREAGESYGWDLDYGNTALLWREGCIIRSAFLGNIRDAYEANPDLVFLGADPYFKNILENCLPAWRKVVAKAVECGIP
;
A
#
# COMPACT_ATOMS: atom_id res chain seq x y z
N ALA A 1 17.06 -0.32 -2.41
CA ALA A 1 17.66 -1.63 -2.77
C ALA A 1 17.54 -2.66 -1.65
N GLU A 2 17.81 -2.32 -0.38
CA GLU A 2 17.79 -3.30 0.73
C GLU A 2 16.43 -3.95 0.98
N TRP A 3 15.33 -3.18 0.95
CA TRP A 3 13.99 -3.73 1.16
C TRP A 3 13.57 -4.75 0.08
N ASN A 4 14.15 -4.68 -1.11
CA ASN A 4 13.90 -5.65 -2.18
C ASN A 4 14.57 -7.01 -1.93
N LYS A 5 15.34 -7.15 -0.84
CA LYS A 5 15.91 -8.43 -0.37
C LYS A 5 15.13 -9.01 0.80
N THR A 6 13.94 -8.49 1.08
CA THR A 6 13.07 -8.86 2.21
C THR A 6 11.69 -9.28 1.68
N GLU A 7 10.71 -9.44 2.56
CA GLU A 7 9.31 -9.75 2.22
C GLU A 7 8.63 -8.67 1.35
N LEU A 8 9.24 -7.49 1.26
CA LEU A 8 8.79 -6.39 0.39
C LEU A 8 9.28 -6.52 -1.07
N ASP A 9 10.05 -7.56 -1.42
CA ASP A 9 10.50 -7.80 -2.80
C ASP A 9 9.32 -7.72 -3.79
N SER A 10 9.37 -6.71 -4.65
CA SER A 10 8.30 -6.39 -5.58
C SER A 10 8.78 -5.42 -6.65
N TYR A 11 8.14 -5.49 -7.82
CA TYR A 11 8.44 -4.59 -8.92
C TYR A 11 8.30 -3.11 -8.54
N LEU A 12 7.30 -2.75 -7.73
CA LEU A 12 7.10 -1.38 -7.30
C LEU A 12 8.23 -0.89 -6.37
N ILE A 13 8.77 -1.73 -5.49
CA ILE A 13 9.91 -1.38 -4.63
C ILE A 13 11.19 -1.25 -5.47
N GLU A 14 11.39 -2.13 -6.44
CA GLU A 14 12.50 -2.09 -7.39
C GLU A 14 12.52 -0.76 -8.17
N ILE A 15 11.44 -0.42 -8.86
CA ILE A 15 11.40 0.81 -9.67
C ILE A 15 11.44 2.06 -8.79
N THR A 16 10.89 2.02 -7.57
CA THR A 16 10.99 3.16 -6.64
C THR A 16 12.45 3.44 -6.27
N ALA A 17 13.25 2.39 -6.01
CA ALA A 17 14.67 2.55 -5.77
C ALA A 17 15.42 3.12 -6.99
N ALA A 18 15.05 2.68 -8.20
CA ALA A 18 15.62 3.22 -9.44
C ALA A 18 15.23 4.70 -9.67
N ILE A 19 13.96 5.06 -9.46
CA ILE A 19 13.43 6.42 -9.60
C ILE A 19 14.14 7.37 -8.63
N LEU A 20 14.27 7.00 -7.36
CA LEU A 20 14.95 7.82 -6.35
C LEU A 20 16.46 7.96 -6.61
N GLY A 21 17.06 7.00 -7.33
CA GLY A 21 18.47 7.05 -7.73
C GLY A 21 18.73 7.80 -9.04
N TYR A 22 17.69 8.13 -9.80
CA TYR A 22 17.82 8.77 -11.11
C TYR A 22 18.08 10.27 -10.98
N LYS A 23 19.10 10.74 -11.69
CA LYS A 23 19.48 12.16 -11.78
C LYS A 23 19.22 12.68 -13.19
N ASP A 24 18.78 13.92 -13.29
CA ASP A 24 18.62 14.62 -14.57
C ASP A 24 19.97 15.04 -15.19
N GLU A 25 19.93 15.70 -16.34
CA GLU A 25 21.13 16.18 -17.05
C GLU A 25 21.96 17.17 -16.22
N GLY A 26 21.34 17.86 -15.27
CA GLY A 26 22.01 18.77 -14.32
C GLY A 26 22.60 18.07 -13.10
N GLY A 27 22.40 16.76 -12.95
CA GLY A 27 22.87 15.98 -11.80
C GLY A 27 21.97 16.06 -10.56
N GLU A 28 20.79 16.68 -10.67
CA GLU A 28 19.82 16.81 -9.58
C GLU A 28 18.82 15.63 -9.59
N PRO A 29 18.28 15.19 -8.43
CA PRO A 29 17.28 14.13 -8.39
C PRO A 29 16.03 14.51 -9.20
N LEU A 30 15.72 13.78 -10.27
CA LEU A 30 14.60 14.12 -11.16
C LEU A 30 13.26 14.09 -10.40
N ALA A 31 13.11 13.16 -9.45
CA ALA A 31 11.87 12.99 -8.69
C ALA A 31 11.43 14.28 -7.96
N GLU A 32 12.38 15.10 -7.49
CA GLU A 32 12.10 16.36 -6.77
C GLU A 32 11.58 17.47 -7.70
N LYS A 33 11.68 17.29 -9.03
CA LYS A 33 11.22 18.24 -10.05
C LYS A 33 9.88 17.88 -10.66
N ILE A 34 9.37 16.68 -10.39
CA ILE A 34 8.09 16.21 -10.93
C ILE A 34 6.95 16.90 -10.16
N LEU A 35 5.96 17.42 -10.90
CA LEU A 35 4.78 18.02 -10.30
C LEU A 35 4.01 16.98 -9.48
N ASP A 36 3.74 17.30 -8.22
CA ASP A 36 3.04 16.47 -7.22
C ASP A 36 1.51 16.43 -7.44
N THR A 37 1.09 16.13 -8.67
CA THR A 37 -0.30 15.97 -9.08
C THR A 37 -0.48 14.60 -9.72
N ALA A 38 -0.98 13.64 -8.97
CA ALA A 38 -1.16 12.28 -9.45
C ALA A 38 -2.38 12.15 -10.38
N GLY A 39 -2.15 11.65 -11.59
CA GLY A 39 -3.23 11.28 -12.51
C GLY A 39 -3.92 9.97 -12.14
N GLN A 40 -5.12 9.76 -12.67
CA GLN A 40 -5.84 8.49 -12.58
C GLN A 40 -6.77 8.28 -13.78
N LYS A 41 -6.97 7.02 -14.20
CA LYS A 41 -7.82 6.65 -15.34
C LYS A 41 -9.16 6.02 -14.93
N GLY A 42 -9.49 5.99 -13.64
CA GLY A 42 -10.79 5.58 -13.12
C GLY A 42 -10.85 4.21 -12.44
N THR A 43 -9.98 3.26 -12.75
CA THR A 43 -10.06 1.89 -12.19
C THR A 43 -10.01 1.86 -10.66
N GLY A 44 -9.13 2.65 -10.03
CA GLY A 44 -9.10 2.75 -8.56
C GLY A 44 -10.40 3.31 -7.97
N LYS A 45 -11.00 4.32 -8.62
CA LYS A 45 -12.31 4.87 -8.23
C LYS A 45 -13.42 3.80 -8.36
N TRP A 46 -13.41 3.01 -9.43
CA TRP A 46 -14.38 1.94 -9.63
C TRP A 46 -14.30 0.88 -8.53
N THR A 47 -13.08 0.49 -8.12
CA THR A 47 -12.91 -0.47 -7.02
C THR A 47 -13.47 0.09 -5.70
N GLY A 48 -13.22 1.37 -5.40
CA GLY A 48 -13.78 2.01 -4.20
C GLY A 48 -15.32 2.12 -4.23
N ILE A 49 -15.91 2.43 -5.39
CA ILE A 49 -17.38 2.45 -5.56
C ILE A 49 -17.96 1.05 -5.37
N ASN A 50 -17.38 0.03 -6.01
CA ASN A 50 -17.87 -1.33 -5.88
C ASN A 50 -17.78 -1.85 -4.43
N ALA A 51 -16.74 -1.45 -3.68
CA ALA A 51 -16.66 -1.75 -2.27
C ALA A 51 -17.78 -1.13 -1.44
N LEU A 52 -18.19 0.10 -1.76
CA LEU A 52 -19.34 0.74 -1.13
C LEU A 52 -20.65 0.03 -1.50
N ASP A 53 -20.82 -0.34 -2.76
CA ASP A 53 -22.02 -1.04 -3.25
C ASP A 53 -22.19 -2.42 -2.58
N LEU A 54 -21.09 -3.14 -2.37
CA LEU A 54 -21.06 -4.47 -1.75
C LEU A 54 -20.91 -4.43 -0.21
N GLY A 55 -20.80 -3.25 0.40
CA GLY A 55 -20.66 -3.12 1.86
C GLY A 55 -19.33 -3.65 2.44
N ILE A 56 -18.26 -3.69 1.64
CA ILE A 56 -16.94 -4.20 2.05
C ILE A 56 -15.99 -3.05 2.42
N PRO A 57 -15.30 -3.12 3.58
CA PRO A 57 -14.43 -2.05 4.06
C PRO A 57 -13.08 -1.99 3.32
N LEU A 58 -13.08 -1.50 2.08
CA LEU A 58 -11.89 -1.30 1.24
C LEU A 58 -11.18 0.03 1.53
N THR A 59 -10.79 0.25 2.79
CA THR A 59 -10.34 1.56 3.26
C THR A 59 -9.03 2.01 2.62
N LEU A 60 -8.03 1.14 2.51
CA LEU A 60 -6.68 1.55 2.09
C LEU A 60 -6.64 1.96 0.61
N ILE A 61 -7.27 1.19 -0.27
CA ILE A 61 -7.37 1.54 -1.70
C ILE A 61 -8.21 2.81 -1.88
N SER A 62 -9.27 2.99 -1.08
CA SER A 62 -10.10 4.20 -1.13
C SER A 62 -9.31 5.45 -0.70
N GLU A 63 -8.56 5.38 0.39
CA GLU A 63 -7.66 6.47 0.81
C GLU A 63 -6.56 6.75 -0.22
N ALA A 64 -6.03 5.71 -0.89
CA ALA A 64 -5.07 5.90 -1.98
C ALA A 64 -5.68 6.66 -3.17
N VAL A 65 -6.97 6.48 -3.46
CA VAL A 65 -7.70 7.27 -4.47
C VAL A 65 -7.90 8.71 -4.00
N PHE A 66 -8.31 8.92 -2.75
CA PHE A 66 -8.49 10.27 -2.20
C PHE A 66 -7.17 11.04 -2.11
N ALA A 67 -6.06 10.39 -1.76
CA ALA A 67 -4.73 11.00 -1.78
C ALA A 67 -4.37 11.54 -3.18
N ARG A 68 -4.72 10.82 -4.25
CA ARG A 68 -4.55 11.32 -5.64
C ARG A 68 -5.44 12.54 -5.90
N CYS A 69 -6.71 12.50 -5.48
CA CYS A 69 -7.63 13.63 -5.62
C CYS A 69 -7.09 14.88 -4.91
N VAL A 70 -6.67 14.76 -3.65
CA VAL A 70 -6.06 15.87 -2.88
C VAL A 70 -4.79 16.38 -3.55
N SER A 71 -3.94 15.49 -4.08
CA SER A 71 -2.74 15.90 -4.82
C SER A 71 -3.07 16.78 -6.04
N SER A 72 -4.18 16.48 -6.75
CA SER A 72 -4.60 17.24 -7.93
C SER A 72 -5.05 18.68 -7.62
N PHE A 73 -5.49 18.96 -6.40
CA PHE A 73 -5.83 20.30 -5.92
C PHE A 73 -4.59 21.14 -5.57
N LYS A 74 -3.59 21.16 -6.46
CA LYS A 74 -2.28 21.78 -6.22
C LYS A 74 -2.38 23.25 -5.81
N GLU A 75 -3.11 24.06 -6.57
CA GLU A 75 -3.25 25.49 -6.29
C GLU A 75 -3.89 25.73 -4.92
N GLN A 76 -4.97 25.01 -4.60
CA GLN A 76 -5.64 25.07 -3.31
C GLN A 76 -4.71 24.64 -2.17
N ARG A 77 -3.94 23.55 -2.33
CA ARG A 77 -2.94 23.12 -1.35
C ARG A 77 -1.84 24.16 -1.11
N VAL A 78 -1.34 24.79 -2.17
CA VAL A 78 -0.32 25.85 -2.06
C VAL A 78 -0.87 27.09 -1.36
N GLN A 79 -2.08 27.53 -1.72
CA GLN A 79 -2.74 28.67 -1.08
C GLN A 79 -3.04 28.38 0.40
N THR A 80 -3.64 27.23 0.69
CA THR A 80 -4.01 26.81 2.04
C THR A 80 -2.78 26.56 2.92
N GLY A 81 -1.71 26.00 2.36
CA GLY A 81 -0.44 25.80 3.06
C GLY A 81 0.30 27.09 3.44
N ARG A 82 -0.16 28.27 2.98
CA ARG A 82 0.29 29.57 3.47
C ARG A 82 -0.52 30.07 4.67
N LEU A 83 -1.74 29.55 4.85
CA LEU A 83 -2.64 29.93 5.94
C LEU A 83 -2.34 29.15 7.22
N PHE A 84 -1.88 27.91 7.08
CA PHE A 84 -1.51 27.04 8.20
C PHE A 84 0.01 26.87 8.27
N ALA A 85 0.56 26.92 9.48
CA ALA A 85 1.98 26.65 9.68
C ALA A 85 2.32 25.22 9.24
N ARG A 86 3.45 25.03 8.56
CA ARG A 86 3.99 23.69 8.32
C ARG A 86 4.52 23.15 9.64
N THR A 87 3.89 22.10 10.15
CA THR A 87 4.20 21.52 11.47
C THR A 87 5.08 20.27 11.40
N ALA A 88 5.65 19.96 10.23
CA ALA A 88 6.55 18.83 10.07
C ALA A 88 7.76 18.97 11.00
N THR A 89 7.84 18.14 12.04
CA THR A 89 8.94 18.14 13.00
C THR A 89 9.87 16.95 12.76
N PRO A 90 11.20 17.10 12.96
CA PRO A 90 12.11 15.98 12.91
C PRO A 90 11.77 14.92 13.95
N VAL A 91 11.98 13.65 13.60
CA VAL A 91 11.89 12.54 14.55
C VAL A 91 13.20 12.39 15.30
N GLU A 92 13.12 12.18 16.61
CA GLU A 92 14.27 11.82 17.45
C GLU A 92 14.58 10.32 17.32
N GLY A 93 15.82 9.92 17.61
CA GLY A 93 16.26 8.52 17.61
C GLY A 93 17.12 8.12 16.41
N GLY A 94 17.49 6.85 16.37
CA GLY A 94 18.42 6.33 15.35
C GLY A 94 17.76 6.18 13.98
N LYS A 95 18.41 6.67 12.93
CA LYS A 95 17.91 6.53 11.54
C LYS A 95 17.58 5.07 11.18
N GLN A 96 18.46 4.14 11.53
CA GLN A 96 18.28 2.72 11.21
C GLN A 96 17.04 2.12 11.89
N GLU A 97 16.76 2.53 13.14
CA GLU A 97 15.58 2.10 13.89
C GLU A 97 14.29 2.55 13.20
N TRP A 98 14.23 3.80 12.75
CA TRP A 98 13.07 4.32 12.02
C TRP A 98 12.91 3.70 10.64
N VAL A 99 14.00 3.44 9.93
CA VAL A 99 13.95 2.76 8.62
C VAL A 99 13.38 1.35 8.77
N GLU A 100 13.79 0.59 9.78
CA GLU A 100 13.21 -0.74 10.02
C GLU A 100 11.76 -0.66 10.47
N ALA A 101 11.40 0.30 11.33
CA ALA A 101 10.02 0.50 11.74
C ALA A 101 9.10 0.84 10.54
N LEU A 102 9.57 1.69 9.62
CA LEU A 102 8.87 2.03 8.37
C LEU A 102 8.73 0.82 7.45
N ARG A 103 9.76 -0.04 7.35
CA ARG A 103 9.71 -1.27 6.55
C ARG A 103 8.60 -2.20 7.06
N GLN A 104 8.54 -2.42 8.37
CA GLN A 104 7.51 -3.26 8.99
C GLN A 104 6.11 -2.66 8.88
N ALA A 105 5.99 -1.34 9.09
CA ALA A 105 4.72 -0.62 8.91
C ALA A 105 4.19 -0.75 7.47
N LEU A 106 5.06 -0.63 6.48
CA LEU A 106 4.71 -0.81 5.06
C LEU A 106 4.28 -2.26 4.77
N LEU A 107 5.02 -3.25 5.29
CA LEU A 107 4.69 -4.66 5.12
C LEU A 107 3.31 -5.01 5.71
N ALA A 108 3.05 -4.57 6.94
CA ALA A 108 1.75 -4.77 7.59
C ALA A 108 0.61 -4.09 6.82
N SER A 109 0.81 -2.83 6.40
CA SER A 109 -0.17 -2.08 5.61
C SER A 109 -0.46 -2.75 4.27
N LYS A 110 0.58 -3.31 3.60
CA LYS A 110 0.44 -4.09 2.37
C LYS A 110 -0.45 -5.32 2.62
N ILE A 111 -0.18 -6.11 3.67
CA ILE A 111 -0.99 -7.29 4.01
C ILE A 111 -2.46 -6.91 4.18
N ILE A 112 -2.75 -5.84 4.94
CA ILE A 112 -4.12 -5.38 5.14
C ILE A 112 -4.79 -4.92 3.84
N SER A 113 -4.06 -4.21 2.97
CA SER A 113 -4.60 -3.81 1.66
C SER A 113 -4.99 -5.02 0.81
N TYR A 114 -4.17 -6.07 0.78
CA TYR A 114 -4.49 -7.30 0.06
C TYR A 114 -5.67 -8.02 0.71
N ALA A 115 -5.69 -8.13 2.05
CA ALA A 115 -6.79 -8.75 2.76
C ALA A 115 -8.15 -8.11 2.42
N GLN A 116 -8.21 -6.77 2.43
CA GLN A 116 -9.42 -6.03 2.04
C GLN A 116 -9.80 -6.27 0.57
N GLY A 117 -8.83 -6.32 -0.34
CA GLY A 117 -9.07 -6.62 -1.75
C GLY A 117 -9.64 -8.02 -1.98
N PHE A 118 -9.10 -9.03 -1.30
CA PHE A 118 -9.62 -10.39 -1.40
C PHE A 118 -10.99 -10.56 -0.74
N MET A 119 -11.27 -9.86 0.37
CA MET A 119 -12.62 -9.79 0.93
C MET A 119 -13.62 -9.23 -0.09
N LEU A 120 -13.24 -8.19 -0.85
CA LEU A 120 -14.10 -7.63 -1.89
C LEU A 120 -14.33 -8.60 -3.04
N ILE A 121 -13.29 -9.30 -3.50
CA ILE A 121 -13.40 -10.29 -4.57
C ILE A 121 -14.31 -11.45 -4.14
N ARG A 122 -14.18 -11.89 -2.89
CA ARG A 122 -15.06 -12.91 -2.31
C ARG A 122 -16.52 -12.47 -2.31
N GLU A 123 -16.81 -11.30 -1.75
CA GLU A 123 -18.18 -10.77 -1.71
C GLU A 123 -18.77 -10.60 -3.12
N ALA A 124 -17.96 -10.13 -4.08
CA ALA A 124 -18.39 -10.05 -5.47
C ALA A 124 -18.70 -11.45 -6.05
N GLY A 125 -17.88 -12.46 -5.75
CA GLY A 125 -18.13 -13.85 -6.15
C GLY A 125 -19.45 -14.37 -5.61
N GLU A 126 -19.72 -14.16 -4.32
CA GLU A 126 -20.97 -14.57 -3.65
C GLU A 126 -22.18 -13.80 -4.21
N SER A 127 -22.10 -12.48 -4.29
CA SER A 127 -23.19 -11.60 -4.75
C SER A 127 -23.56 -11.80 -6.23
N TYR A 128 -22.58 -12.12 -7.09
CA TYR A 128 -22.79 -12.29 -8.53
C TYR A 128 -22.88 -13.75 -8.97
N GLY A 129 -22.75 -14.71 -8.04
CA GLY A 129 -22.77 -16.14 -8.34
C GLY A 129 -21.59 -16.61 -9.19
N TRP A 130 -20.43 -15.98 -9.03
CA TRP A 130 -19.19 -16.39 -9.71
C TRP A 130 -18.40 -17.35 -8.83
N ASP A 131 -18.08 -18.52 -9.39
CA ASP A 131 -17.19 -19.48 -8.77
C ASP A 131 -15.74 -19.04 -8.99
N LEU A 132 -15.22 -18.22 -8.06
CA LEU A 132 -13.90 -17.61 -8.14
C LEU A 132 -12.87 -18.44 -7.37
N ASP A 133 -11.79 -18.79 -8.05
CA ASP A 133 -10.61 -19.38 -7.40
C ASP A 133 -9.64 -18.27 -6.98
N TYR A 134 -9.61 -17.98 -5.68
CA TYR A 134 -8.78 -16.92 -5.10
C TYR A 134 -7.28 -17.23 -5.19
N GLY A 135 -6.89 -18.51 -5.06
CA GLY A 135 -5.50 -18.95 -5.17
C GLY A 135 -4.96 -18.76 -6.59
N ASN A 136 -5.72 -19.20 -7.59
CA ASN A 136 -5.39 -18.99 -9.00
C ASN A 136 -5.44 -17.50 -9.39
N THR A 137 -6.37 -16.72 -8.83
CA THR A 137 -6.41 -15.27 -9.01
C THR A 137 -5.10 -14.61 -8.51
N ALA A 138 -4.60 -15.00 -7.33
CA ALA A 138 -3.33 -14.52 -6.81
C ALA A 138 -2.14 -14.93 -7.71
N LEU A 139 -2.17 -16.16 -8.24
CA LEU A 139 -1.12 -16.70 -9.10
C LEU A 139 -1.01 -15.94 -10.43
N LEU A 140 -2.14 -15.53 -11.03
CA LEU A 140 -2.15 -14.72 -12.25
C LEU A 140 -1.47 -13.37 -12.07
N TRP A 141 -1.45 -12.82 -10.86
CA TRP A 141 -0.77 -11.55 -10.57
C TRP A 141 0.71 -11.73 -10.24
N ARG A 142 1.19 -12.96 -10.05
CA ARG A 142 2.58 -13.21 -9.63
C ARG A 142 3.58 -12.75 -10.69
N GLU A 143 3.19 -12.77 -11.96
CA GLU A 143 4.04 -12.39 -13.08
C GLU A 143 3.35 -11.41 -14.03
N GLY A 144 4.14 -10.60 -14.73
CA GLY A 144 3.67 -9.70 -15.79
C GLY A 144 2.91 -8.45 -15.34
N CYS A 145 2.15 -8.51 -14.24
CA CYS A 145 1.39 -7.37 -13.75
C CYS A 145 2.25 -6.37 -12.94
N ILE A 146 1.71 -5.17 -12.69
CA ILE A 146 2.40 -4.10 -11.94
C ILE A 146 2.58 -4.45 -10.45
N ILE A 147 1.64 -5.19 -9.87
CA ILE A 147 1.67 -5.56 -8.45
C ILE A 147 2.47 -6.86 -8.19
N ARG A 148 3.20 -7.35 -9.19
CA ARG A 148 3.97 -8.60 -9.07
C ARG A 148 4.98 -8.51 -7.93
N SER A 149 5.00 -9.56 -7.11
CA SER A 149 5.85 -9.67 -5.93
C SER A 149 5.90 -11.10 -5.43
N ALA A 150 6.98 -11.46 -4.72
CA ALA A 150 7.09 -12.74 -4.03
C ALA A 150 5.91 -13.00 -3.06
N PHE A 151 5.37 -11.90 -2.52
CA PHE A 151 4.21 -11.87 -1.64
C PHE A 151 2.96 -12.59 -2.20
N LEU A 152 2.75 -12.58 -3.51
CA LEU A 152 1.58 -13.23 -4.14
C LEU A 152 1.64 -14.75 -4.11
N GLY A 153 2.85 -15.33 -4.04
CA GLY A 153 3.02 -16.77 -3.80
C GLY A 153 2.45 -17.18 -2.44
N ASN A 154 2.74 -16.41 -1.40
CA ASN A 154 2.22 -16.69 -0.05
C ASN A 154 0.69 -16.56 0.02
N ILE A 155 0.08 -15.65 -0.76
CA ILE A 155 -1.39 -15.54 -0.82
C ILE A 155 -1.99 -16.79 -1.46
N ARG A 156 -1.39 -17.27 -2.57
CA ARG A 156 -1.81 -18.54 -3.19
C ARG A 156 -1.75 -19.68 -2.17
N ASP A 157 -0.64 -19.80 -1.45
CA ASP A 157 -0.44 -20.86 -0.45
C ASP A 157 -1.50 -20.83 0.65
N ALA A 158 -1.86 -19.63 1.13
CA ALA A 158 -2.91 -19.46 2.13
C ALA A 158 -4.29 -19.93 1.62
N TYR A 159 -4.65 -19.62 0.37
CA TYR A 159 -5.91 -20.07 -0.23
C TYR A 159 -5.90 -21.54 -0.67
N GLU A 160 -4.72 -22.09 -1.00
CA GLU A 160 -4.55 -23.53 -1.27
C GLU A 160 -4.73 -24.35 0.02
N ALA A 161 -4.21 -23.86 1.14
CA ALA A 161 -4.39 -24.47 2.45
C ALA A 161 -5.82 -24.32 3.00
N ASN A 162 -6.47 -23.19 2.74
CA ASN A 162 -7.85 -22.92 3.15
C ASN A 162 -8.61 -22.11 2.07
N PRO A 163 -9.34 -22.78 1.16
CA PRO A 163 -10.13 -22.11 0.12
C PRO A 163 -11.21 -21.17 0.68
N ASP A 164 -11.70 -21.46 1.90
CA ASP A 164 -12.74 -20.67 2.58
C ASP A 164 -12.18 -19.53 3.43
N LEU A 165 -10.89 -19.18 3.29
CA LEU A 165 -10.25 -18.11 4.05
C LEU A 165 -10.92 -16.75 3.80
N VAL A 166 -11.66 -16.26 4.79
CA VAL A 166 -12.37 -14.96 4.70
C VAL A 166 -11.43 -13.78 4.83
N PHE A 167 -10.50 -13.84 5.80
CA PHE A 167 -9.56 -12.76 6.09
C PHE A 167 -8.13 -13.28 5.96
N LEU A 168 -7.36 -12.73 5.02
CA LEU A 168 -5.99 -13.16 4.73
C LEU A 168 -5.09 -13.15 5.98
N GLY A 169 -5.28 -12.19 6.89
CA GLY A 169 -4.51 -12.12 8.14
C GLY A 169 -4.81 -13.21 9.16
N ALA A 170 -5.80 -14.09 8.91
CA ALA A 170 -6.07 -15.25 9.75
C ALA A 170 -5.21 -16.48 9.39
N ASP A 171 -4.61 -16.49 8.19
CA ASP A 171 -3.63 -17.51 7.80
C ASP A 171 -2.37 -17.44 8.71
N PRO A 172 -1.77 -18.57 9.12
CA PRO A 172 -0.64 -18.57 10.05
C PRO A 172 0.58 -17.74 9.61
N TYR A 173 0.91 -17.72 8.32
CA TYR A 173 2.05 -16.95 7.81
C TYR A 173 1.79 -15.45 7.93
N PHE A 174 0.63 -14.98 7.44
CA PHE A 174 0.28 -13.57 7.49
C PHE A 174 0.02 -13.08 8.91
N LYS A 175 -0.63 -13.92 9.74
CA LYS A 175 -0.85 -13.62 11.16
C LYS A 175 0.46 -13.36 11.88
N ASN A 176 1.44 -14.26 11.73
CA ASN A 176 2.75 -14.11 12.37
C ASN A 176 3.47 -12.83 11.92
N ILE A 177 3.41 -12.46 10.63
CA ILE A 177 4.00 -11.21 10.16
C ILE A 177 3.31 -10.00 10.79
N LEU A 178 1.97 -9.99 10.80
CA LEU A 178 1.21 -8.90 11.39
C LEU A 178 1.53 -8.74 12.89
N GLU A 179 1.53 -9.83 13.65
CA GLU A 179 1.86 -9.83 15.08
C GLU A 179 3.24 -9.22 15.35
N ASN A 180 4.24 -9.61 14.55
CA ASN A 180 5.61 -9.09 14.67
C ASN A 180 5.73 -7.62 14.23
N CYS A 181 4.95 -7.18 13.24
CA CYS A 181 4.99 -5.80 12.74
C CYS A 181 4.17 -4.81 13.59
N LEU A 182 3.20 -5.29 14.39
CA LEU A 182 2.26 -4.44 15.14
C LEU A 182 2.93 -3.33 15.97
N PRO A 183 4.01 -3.59 16.75
CA PRO A 183 4.66 -2.54 17.54
C PRO A 183 5.25 -1.42 16.67
N ALA A 184 5.98 -1.79 15.61
CA ALA A 184 6.58 -0.85 14.68
C ALA A 184 5.51 -0.08 13.88
N TRP A 185 4.46 -0.77 13.46
CA TRP A 185 3.37 -0.17 12.71
C TRP A 185 2.64 0.90 13.54
N ARG A 186 2.30 0.61 14.79
CA ARG A 186 1.72 1.59 15.72
C ARG A 186 2.66 2.76 15.99
N LYS A 187 3.96 2.48 16.19
CA LYS A 187 4.98 3.51 16.41
C LYS A 187 5.05 4.50 15.24
N VAL A 188 5.05 4.00 14.00
CA VAL A 188 5.09 4.84 12.79
C VAL A 188 3.83 5.69 12.65
N VAL A 189 2.64 5.10 12.83
CA VAL A 189 1.37 5.84 12.72
C VAL A 189 1.30 6.95 13.78
N ALA A 190 1.59 6.63 15.04
CA ALA A 190 1.61 7.61 16.12
C ALA A 190 2.60 8.74 15.81
N LYS A 191 3.82 8.40 15.36
CA LYS A 191 4.84 9.40 15.08
C LYS A 191 4.51 10.29 13.88
N ALA A 192 3.92 9.73 12.83
CA ALA A 192 3.45 10.50 11.68
C ALA A 192 2.44 11.57 12.11
N VAL A 193 1.47 11.20 12.95
CA VAL A 193 0.48 12.14 13.51
C VAL A 193 1.15 13.21 14.39
N GLU A 194 2.01 12.82 15.33
CA GLU A 194 2.76 13.75 16.19
C GLU A 194 3.60 14.76 15.38
N CYS A 195 4.19 14.29 14.29
CA CYS A 195 5.04 15.09 13.43
C CYS A 195 4.27 15.80 12.32
N GLY A 196 2.95 15.69 12.22
CA GLY A 196 2.17 16.34 11.17
C GLY A 196 2.50 15.85 9.76
N ILE A 197 2.81 14.56 9.62
CA ILE A 197 3.03 13.87 8.35
C ILE A 197 1.75 13.07 8.04
N PRO A 198 1.07 13.34 6.91
CA PRO A 198 -0.14 12.62 6.53
C PRO A 198 0.14 11.18 6.08
#